data_AF-A0A8S3KBH4-F1
#
_entry.id   AF-A0A8S3KBH4-F1
#
_cell.length_a   1.000
_cell.length_b   1.000
_cell.length_c   1.000
_cell.angle_alpha   90.00
_cell.angle_beta   90.00
_cell.angle_gamma   90.00
#
_symmetry.space_group_name_H-M   'P 1'
#
loop_
_entity.id
_entity.type
_entity.pdbx_description
1 polymer ?
#
loop_
_entity_poly.entity_id
_entity_poly.type
_entity_poly.pdbx_seq_one_letter_code
_entity_poly.pdbx_strand_id
1 'polypeptide(L)'
;MNNQENEYINRLITIREKQAEIWKEQLMLEIRIYCKFLPLNFDQLENFISPTNYSPLNNTQKAIEMKNKHYKIIQEAKRQWLNYFLNIYEIKIQEYEQQYQNEFI
;
A
#
# COMPACT_ATOMS: atom_id res chain seq x y z
N MET A 1 -14.72 -2.87 40.74
CA MET A 1 -13.86 -2.43 39.63
C MET A 1 -13.59 -0.96 39.84
N ASN A 2 -12.34 -0.60 40.07
CA ASN A 2 -11.95 0.78 40.37
C ASN A 2 -11.91 1.60 39.06
N ASN A 3 -12.21 2.90 39.10
CA ASN A 3 -12.24 3.74 37.87
C ASN A 3 -10.93 3.66 37.06
N GLN A 4 -9.79 3.50 37.74
CA GLN A 4 -8.47 3.34 37.12
C GLN A 4 -8.33 2.01 36.34
N GLU A 5 -8.92 0.92 36.82
CA GLU A 5 -8.90 -0.38 36.13
C GLU A 5 -9.73 -0.33 34.84
N ASN A 6 -10.88 0.34 34.88
CA ASN A 6 -11.71 0.55 33.69
C ASN A 6 -11.01 1.42 32.65
N GLU A 7 -10.37 2.50 33.07
CA GLU A 7 -9.62 3.38 32.17
C GLU A 7 -8.40 2.67 31.55
N TYR A 8 -7.76 1.80 32.30
CA TYR A 8 -6.68 0.94 31.82
C TYR A 8 -7.15 -0.04 30.74
N ILE A 9 -8.21 -0.81 31.03
CA ILE A 9 -8.78 -1.78 30.08
C ILE A 9 -9.25 -1.08 28.80
N ASN A 10 -9.87 0.09 28.91
CA ASN A 10 -10.33 0.84 27.75
C ASN A 10 -9.17 1.28 26.84
N ARG A 11 -7.99 1.60 27.38
CA ARG A 11 -6.81 1.94 26.56
C ARG A 11 -6.28 0.73 25.80
N LEU A 12 -6.17 -0.42 26.46
CA LEU A 12 -5.78 -1.69 25.82
C LEU A 12 -6.74 -2.08 24.69
N ILE A 13 -8.07 -1.96 24.93
CA ILE A 13 -9.09 -2.21 23.90
C ILE A 13 -8.90 -1.25 22.72
N THR A 14 -8.73 0.04 22.98
CA THR A 14 -8.53 1.06 21.94
C THR A 14 -7.32 0.76 21.07
N ILE A 15 -6.20 0.28 21.65
CA ILE A 15 -5.01 -0.11 20.89
C ILE A 15 -5.33 -1.28 19.95
N ARG A 16 -6.03 -2.30 20.44
CA ARG A 16 -6.40 -3.48 19.64
C ARG A 16 -7.41 -3.14 18.54
N GLU A 17 -8.35 -2.25 18.80
CA GLU A 17 -9.29 -1.75 17.78
C GLU A 17 -8.55 -1.07 16.64
N LYS A 18 -7.62 -0.16 16.95
CA LYS A 18 -6.78 0.49 15.93
C LYS A 18 -5.91 -0.50 15.16
N GLN A 19 -5.34 -1.48 15.83
CA GLN A 19 -4.57 -2.54 15.17
C GLN A 19 -5.46 -3.32 14.19
N ALA A 20 -6.68 -3.69 14.60
CA ALA A 20 -7.63 -4.41 13.75
C ALA A 20 -8.07 -3.59 12.52
N GLU A 21 -8.22 -2.27 12.65
CA GLU A 21 -8.48 -1.37 11.52
C GLU A 21 -7.36 -1.43 10.47
N ILE A 22 -6.10 -1.39 10.92
CA ILE A 22 -4.94 -1.51 10.01
C ILE A 22 -4.92 -2.87 9.30
N TRP A 23 -5.18 -3.96 10.03
CA TRP A 23 -5.30 -5.30 9.43
C TRP A 23 -6.37 -5.35 8.35
N LYS A 24 -7.53 -4.71 8.59
CA LYS A 24 -8.62 -4.64 7.62
C LYS A 24 -8.20 -3.88 6.37
N GLU A 25 -7.49 -2.76 6.51
CA GLU A 25 -6.98 -1.99 5.37
C GLU A 25 -5.98 -2.81 4.54
N GLN A 26 -5.04 -3.49 5.20
CA GLN A 26 -4.07 -4.36 4.54
C GLN A 26 -4.77 -5.50 3.79
N LEU A 27 -5.73 -6.19 4.43
CA LEU A 27 -6.50 -7.27 3.80
C LEU A 27 -7.26 -6.77 2.56
N MET A 28 -7.86 -5.58 2.62
CA MET A 28 -8.54 -5.00 1.47
C MET A 28 -7.58 -4.71 0.30
N LEU A 29 -6.34 -4.30 0.58
CA LEU A 29 -5.31 -4.12 -0.44
C LEU A 29 -4.90 -5.47 -1.04
N GLU A 30 -4.69 -6.50 -0.23
CA GLU A 30 -4.33 -7.86 -0.68
C GLU A 30 -5.43 -8.47 -1.56
N ILE A 31 -6.71 -8.32 -1.16
CA ILE A 31 -7.86 -8.76 -1.97
C ILE A 31 -7.89 -8.05 -3.33
N ARG A 32 -7.63 -6.74 -3.34
CA ARG A 32 -7.56 -5.94 -4.58
C ARG A 32 -6.46 -6.44 -5.52
N ILE A 33 -5.27 -6.72 -4.97
CA ILE A 33 -4.15 -7.29 -5.72
C ILE A 33 -4.55 -8.66 -6.30
N TYR A 34 -5.12 -9.55 -5.48
CA TYR A 34 -5.55 -10.88 -5.89
C TYR A 34 -6.59 -10.84 -7.02
N CYS A 35 -7.57 -9.94 -6.91
CA CYS A 35 -8.61 -9.76 -7.92
C CYS A 35 -8.16 -8.94 -9.14
N LYS A 36 -6.88 -8.54 -9.23
CA LYS A 36 -6.31 -7.70 -10.29
C LYS A 36 -7.02 -6.34 -10.45
N PHE A 37 -7.62 -5.83 -9.38
CA PHE A 37 -8.23 -4.50 -9.31
C PHE A 37 -7.34 -3.60 -8.46
N LEU A 38 -6.30 -3.04 -9.07
CA LEU A 38 -5.48 -2.07 -8.37
C LEU A 38 -6.30 -0.79 -8.08
N PRO A 39 -6.05 -0.11 -6.95
CA PRO A 39 -6.73 1.14 -6.68
C PRO A 39 -6.42 2.20 -7.76
N LEU A 40 -7.35 3.13 -8.00
CA LEU A 40 -7.33 4.07 -9.13
C LEU A 40 -6.03 4.89 -9.25
N ASN A 41 -5.39 5.21 -8.12
CA ASN A 41 -4.10 5.90 -8.09
C ASN A 41 -2.97 5.12 -8.78
N PHE A 42 -3.04 3.78 -8.82
CA PHE A 42 -2.12 2.95 -9.59
C PHE A 42 -2.43 2.97 -11.09
N ASP A 43 -3.68 3.10 -11.49
CA ASP A 43 -4.03 3.24 -12.91
C ASP A 43 -3.62 4.62 -13.45
N GLN A 44 -3.67 5.64 -12.61
CA GLN A 44 -3.22 7.00 -12.95
C GLN A 44 -1.70 7.13 -13.06
N LEU A 45 -0.92 6.16 -12.58
CA LEU A 45 0.55 6.13 -12.65
C LEU A 45 1.05 6.18 -14.11
N GLU A 46 0.25 5.68 -15.06
CA GLU A 46 0.50 5.77 -16.50
C GLU A 46 0.51 7.23 -17.00
N ASN A 47 -0.28 8.10 -16.38
CA ASN A 47 -0.35 9.52 -16.73
C ASN A 47 0.86 10.31 -16.21
N PHE A 48 1.42 9.91 -15.06
CA PHE A 48 2.58 10.56 -14.44
C PHE A 48 3.89 10.20 -15.16
N ILE A 49 4.04 8.93 -15.54
CA ILE A 49 5.22 8.46 -16.27
C ILE A 49 4.96 8.66 -17.77
N SER A 50 4.76 9.90 -18.23
CA SER A 50 4.48 10.14 -19.65
C SER A 50 5.60 9.53 -20.53
N PRO A 51 5.27 8.77 -21.59
CA PRO A 51 6.28 8.33 -22.54
C PRO A 51 6.94 9.57 -23.14
N THR A 52 8.27 9.61 -23.14
CA THR A 52 9.03 10.63 -23.83
C THR A 52 8.76 10.50 -25.33
N ASN A 53 7.77 11.26 -25.82
CA ASN A 53 7.23 11.22 -27.18
C ASN A 53 8.20 11.85 -28.20
N TYR A 54 9.43 11.37 -28.26
CA TYR A 54 10.33 11.66 -29.37
C TYR A 54 10.70 10.35 -30.05
N SER A 55 9.77 9.85 -30.87
CA SER A 55 10.10 8.86 -31.89
C SER A 55 9.73 9.43 -33.26
N PRO A 56 10.66 9.53 -34.21
CA PRO A 56 10.35 9.97 -35.56
C PRO A 56 9.40 8.94 -36.19
N LEU A 57 8.28 9.44 -36.72
CA LEU A 57 7.07 8.74 -37.19
C LEU A 57 7.27 7.54 -38.17
N ASN A 58 8.50 7.23 -38.59
CA ASN A 58 8.78 6.26 -39.67
C ASN A 58 9.33 4.89 -39.21
N ASN A 59 9.42 4.60 -37.91
CA ASN A 59 9.93 3.30 -37.45
C ASN A 59 8.98 2.62 -36.44
N THR A 60 8.03 1.85 -36.98
CA THR A 60 7.01 1.10 -36.22
C THR A 60 7.63 0.18 -35.17
N GLN A 61 8.79 -0.43 -35.46
CA GLN A 61 9.51 -1.29 -34.53
C GLN A 61 10.00 -0.51 -33.30
N LYS A 62 10.63 0.66 -33.51
CA LYS A 62 11.07 1.53 -32.41
C LYS A 62 9.90 2.03 -31.56
N ALA A 63 8.76 2.34 -32.18
CA ALA A 63 7.56 2.74 -31.45
C ALA A 63 7.04 1.61 -30.54
N ILE A 64 7.01 0.37 -31.05
CA ILE A 64 6.61 -0.82 -30.27
C ILE A 64 7.59 -1.04 -29.10
N GLU A 65 8.90 -0.95 -29.34
CA GLU A 65 9.93 -1.12 -28.30
C GLU A 65 9.81 -0.06 -27.20
N MET A 66 9.59 1.21 -27.56
CA MET A 66 9.37 2.28 -26.58
C MET A 66 8.10 2.04 -25.75
N LYS A 67 7.00 1.63 -26.39
CA LYS A 67 5.76 1.29 -25.68
C LYS A 67 5.96 0.13 -24.69
N ASN A 68 6.66 -0.92 -25.11
CA ASN A 68 6.98 -2.06 -24.25
C ASN A 68 7.87 -1.67 -23.07
N LYS A 69 8.87 -0.81 -23.30
CA LYS A 69 9.75 -0.30 -22.24
C LYS A 69 8.97 0.54 -21.24
N HIS A 70 8.11 1.43 -21.73
CA HIS A 70 7.25 2.26 -20.89
C HIS A 70 6.30 1.40 -20.03
N TYR A 71 5.65 0.39 -20.62
CA TYR A 71 4.83 -0.56 -19.89
C TYR A 71 5.60 -1.30 -18.79
N LYS A 72 6.83 -1.76 -19.07
CA LYS A 72 7.68 -2.39 -18.06
C LYS A 72 7.99 -1.46 -16.88
N ILE A 73 8.28 -0.19 -17.16
CA ILE A 73 8.56 0.82 -16.12
C ILE A 73 7.32 1.03 -15.24
N ILE A 74 6.13 1.17 -15.84
CA ILE A 74 4.87 1.31 -15.09
C ILE A 74 4.65 0.11 -14.18
N GLN A 75 4.79 -1.11 -14.70
CA GLN A 75 4.57 -2.33 -13.91
C GLN A 75 5.54 -2.44 -12.74
N GLU A 76 6.81 -2.06 -12.96
CA GLU A 76 7.80 -2.03 -11.88
C GLU A 76 7.46 -0.97 -10.83
N ALA A 77 7.05 0.23 -11.25
CA ALA A 77 6.62 1.28 -10.32
C ALA A 77 5.40 0.85 -9.50
N LYS A 78 4.40 0.23 -10.14
CA LYS A 78 3.23 -0.36 -9.47
C LYS A 78 3.67 -1.38 -8.41
N ARG A 79 4.60 -2.28 -8.75
CA ARG A 79 5.16 -3.27 -7.82
C ARG A 79 5.85 -2.62 -6.61
N GLN A 80 6.71 -1.63 -6.84
CA GLN A 80 7.43 -0.95 -5.76
C GLN A 80 6.49 -0.20 -4.82
N TRP A 81 5.49 0.50 -5.37
CA TRP A 81 4.48 1.16 -4.55
C TRP A 81 3.66 0.19 -3.71
N LEU A 82 3.23 -0.94 -4.28
CA LEU A 82 2.49 -1.96 -3.51
C LEU A 82 3.32 -2.49 -2.35
N ASN A 83 4.59 -2.83 -2.59
CA ASN A 83 5.50 -3.27 -1.54
C ASN A 83 5.68 -2.21 -0.45
N TYR A 84 5.78 -0.94 -0.84
CA TYR A 84 5.90 0.17 0.11
C TYR A 84 4.65 0.29 1.00
N PHE A 85 3.45 0.20 0.44
CA PHE A 85 2.20 0.26 1.23
C PHE A 85 2.07 -0.93 2.18
N LEU A 86 2.38 -2.15 1.72
CA LEU A 86 2.36 -3.34 2.57
C LEU A 86 3.34 -3.20 3.75
N ASN A 87 4.54 -2.69 3.49
CA ASN A 87 5.53 -2.43 4.54
C ASN A 87 5.06 -1.36 5.55
N ILE A 88 4.38 -0.29 5.10
CA ILE A 88 3.78 0.69 6.02
C ILE A 88 2.77 0.03 6.96
N TYR A 89 1.92 -0.85 6.43
CA TYR A 89 0.92 -1.54 7.25
C TYR A 89 1.56 -2.46 8.27
N GLU A 90 2.58 -3.22 7.87
CA GLU A 90 3.34 -4.07 8.77
C GLU A 90 3.99 -3.27 9.91
N ILE A 91 4.64 -2.15 9.60
CA ILE A 91 5.23 -1.26 10.62
C ILE A 91 4.17 -0.75 11.59
N LYS A 92 3.03 -0.26 11.11
CA LYS A 92 1.94 0.22 11.97
C LYS A 92 1.38 -0.87 12.89
N ILE A 93 1.25 -2.10 12.39
CA ILE A 93 0.81 -3.24 13.20
C ILE A 93 1.81 -3.52 14.32
N GLN A 94 3.11 -3.46 14.02
CA GLN A 94 4.18 -3.63 15.02
C GLN A 94 4.20 -2.48 16.03
N GLU A 95 3.98 -1.23 15.61
CA GLU A 95 3.88 -0.07 16.50
C GLU A 95 2.74 -0.23 17.52
N TYR A 96 1.55 -0.66 17.07
CA TYR A 96 0.43 -0.92 17.98
C TYR A 96 0.68 -2.12 18.89
N GLU A 97 1.35 -3.16 18.41
CA GLU A 97 1.75 -4.28 19.27
C GLU A 97 2.70 -3.78 20.37
N GLN A 98 3.69 -2.96 20.02
CA GLN A 98 4.61 -2.38 21.00
C GLN A 98 3.88 -1.48 22.01
N GLN A 99 2.94 -0.65 21.56
CA GLN A 99 2.10 0.17 22.46
C GLN A 99 1.30 -0.71 23.42
N TYR A 100 0.69 -1.78 22.92
CA TYR A 100 -0.06 -2.72 23.75
C TYR A 100 0.84 -3.36 24.82
N GLN A 101 2.02 -3.83 24.44
CA GLN A 101 2.97 -4.44 25.40
C GLN A 101 3.44 -3.44 26.46
N ASN A 102 3.70 -2.18 26.07
CA ASN A 102 4.13 -1.13 26.99
C ASN A 102 3.03 -0.71 27.97
N GLU A 103 1.75 -0.79 27.59
CA GLU A 103 0.65 -0.58 28.53
C GLU A 103 0.35 -1.84 29.35
N PHE A 104 0.64 -3.03 28.84
CA PHE A 104 0.39 -4.28 29.55
C PHE A 104 1.35 -4.53 30.73
N ILE A 105 2.57 -3.97 30.67
CA ILE A 105 3.63 -4.07 31.69
C ILE A 105 3.52 -2.94 32.71
#